data_AF-A0A938PUB8-F1
#
_entry.id   AF-A0A938PUB8-F1
#
_cell.length_a   1.000
_cell.length_b   1.000
_cell.length_c   1.000
_cell.angle_alpha   90.00
_cell.angle_beta   90.00
_cell.angle_gamma   90.00
#
_symmetry.space_group_name_H-M   'P 1'
#
loop_
_entity.id
_entity.type
_entity.pdbx_description
1 polymer ?
#
loop_
_entity_poly.entity_id
_entity_poly.type
_entity_poly.pdbx_seq_one_letter_code
_entity_poly.pdbx_strand_id
1 'polypeptide(L)'
;MPAFGVLMAALLVSFLSVQQAQAATFYLTQSNTLADGVNYAQIDVTENGGNLDFIVQALNPANWSIDKFFFNLDVNNITVSGLPASWSFDNSSQNVSQFGVFSDSADANKGNQSLFTLAFTVDGVNNLSLANLVANSSGWIFAAHQKCQSKVGDCQGIADITSHYIAGPGQVSNVPVPAAVWLFGSALAGLGGVTRRKRA
;
A
#
# COMPACT_ATOMS: atom_id res chain seq x y z
N MET A 1 57.76 13.85 40.29
CA MET A 1 56.41 14.24 39.86
C MET A 1 56.19 13.73 38.43
N PRO A 2 55.52 12.60 38.18
CA PRO A 2 55.18 12.18 36.83
C PRO A 2 53.72 12.53 36.49
N ALA A 3 53.53 13.10 35.30
CA ALA A 3 52.26 13.51 34.75
C ALA A 3 51.47 12.31 34.22
N PHE A 4 50.25 12.11 34.73
CA PHE A 4 49.28 11.17 34.19
C PHE A 4 48.55 11.81 33.01
N GLY A 5 48.89 11.39 31.79
CA GLY A 5 48.14 11.72 30.58
C GLY A 5 46.95 10.76 30.42
N VAL A 6 45.74 11.24 30.68
CA VAL A 6 44.50 10.50 30.43
C VAL A 6 44.10 10.74 28.97
N LEU A 7 44.31 9.72 28.12
CA LEU A 7 43.83 9.70 26.74
C LEU A 7 42.37 9.25 26.75
N MET A 8 41.44 10.21 26.66
CA MET A 8 40.01 9.96 26.58
C MET A 8 39.63 9.74 25.11
N ALA A 9 39.51 8.48 24.71
CA ALA A 9 39.04 8.10 23.37
C ALA A 9 37.52 8.30 23.28
N ALA A 10 37.09 9.40 22.66
CA ALA A 10 35.69 9.66 22.35
C ALA A 10 35.27 8.81 21.14
N LEU A 11 34.57 7.70 21.40
CA LEU A 11 33.97 6.86 20.36
C LEU A 11 32.69 7.56 19.84
N LEU A 12 32.81 8.34 18.76
CA LEU A 12 31.65 8.85 18.03
C LEU A 12 30.95 7.69 17.31
N VAL A 13 29.83 7.23 17.85
CA VAL A 13 28.90 6.35 17.15
C VAL A 13 28.03 7.22 16.25
N SER A 14 28.42 7.35 14.98
CA SER A 14 27.57 7.96 13.94
C SER A 14 26.39 7.03 13.68
N PHE A 15 25.22 7.39 14.22
CA PHE A 15 23.96 6.72 13.93
C PHE A 15 23.56 7.01 12.48
N LEU A 16 23.85 6.08 11.58
CA LEU A 16 23.25 6.08 10.25
C LEU A 16 21.74 5.90 10.44
N SER A 17 20.95 6.93 10.14
CA SER A 17 19.50 6.84 10.08
C SER A 17 19.14 5.91 8.91
N VAL A 18 18.85 4.64 9.22
CA VAL A 18 18.28 3.72 8.25
C VAL A 18 16.88 4.23 7.96
N GLN A 19 16.67 4.78 6.76
CA GLN A 19 15.35 5.15 6.26
C GLN A 19 14.57 3.85 6.08
N GLN A 20 13.65 3.56 7.00
CA GLN A 20 12.82 2.37 6.94
C GLN A 20 11.70 2.62 5.94
N ALA A 21 11.47 1.66 5.04
CA ALA A 21 10.29 1.66 4.20
C ALA A 21 9.04 1.64 5.10
N GLN A 22 8.20 2.67 4.99
CA GLN A 22 6.91 2.72 5.69
C GLN A 22 5.88 1.95 4.85
N ALA A 23 5.03 1.16 5.49
CA ALA A 23 3.97 0.43 4.80
C ALA A 23 2.63 0.66 5.50
N ALA A 24 1.55 0.68 4.72
CA ALA A 24 0.19 0.76 5.21
C ALA A 24 -0.74 -0.16 4.42
N THR A 25 -1.73 -0.72 5.13
CA THR A 25 -2.77 -1.57 4.55
C THR A 25 -4.13 -0.90 4.69
N PHE A 26 -4.91 -0.91 3.61
CA PHE A 26 -6.26 -0.37 3.53
C PHE A 26 -7.22 -1.46 3.04
N TYR A 27 -8.50 -1.29 3.38
CA TYR A 27 -9.57 -2.19 2.91
C TYR A 27 -10.68 -1.40 2.24
N LEU A 28 -11.17 -1.91 1.11
CA LEU A 28 -12.38 -1.40 0.45
C LEU A 28 -13.57 -2.17 1.00
N THR A 29 -14.39 -1.50 1.81
CA THR A 29 -15.47 -2.15 2.57
C THR A 29 -16.87 -1.66 2.21
N GLN A 30 -16.96 -0.61 1.39
CA GLN A 30 -18.22 -0.11 0.88
C GLN A 30 -18.42 -0.56 -0.56
N SER A 31 -19.66 -0.81 -0.93
CA SER A 31 -20.06 -1.20 -2.26
C SER A 31 -21.23 -0.34 -2.72
N ASN A 32 -21.28 -0.01 -4.02
CA ASN A 32 -22.43 0.74 -4.55
C ASN A 32 -23.65 -0.15 -4.82
N THR A 33 -23.52 -1.47 -4.75
CA THR A 33 -24.59 -2.41 -5.10
C THR A 33 -24.77 -3.54 -4.07
N LEU A 34 -23.72 -3.87 -3.31
CA LEU A 34 -23.71 -4.99 -2.37
C LEU A 34 -23.86 -4.47 -0.93
N ALA A 35 -24.21 -5.37 0.00
CA ALA A 35 -24.32 -5.03 1.41
C ALA A 35 -22.96 -4.63 2.00
N ASP A 36 -22.87 -3.40 2.52
CA ASP A 36 -21.65 -2.82 3.08
C ASP A 36 -21.12 -3.57 4.33
N GLY A 37 -19.82 -3.41 4.61
CA GLY A 37 -19.17 -3.93 5.82
C GLY A 37 -18.34 -5.20 5.62
N VAL A 38 -18.18 -5.64 4.37
CA VAL A 38 -17.34 -6.78 3.97
C VAL A 38 -16.06 -6.26 3.32
N ASN A 39 -14.90 -6.88 3.60
CA ASN A 39 -13.65 -6.52 2.92
C ASN A 39 -13.66 -7.05 1.48
N TYR A 40 -13.94 -6.17 0.51
CA TYR A 40 -13.99 -6.54 -0.91
C TYR A 40 -12.61 -6.59 -1.55
N ALA A 41 -11.72 -5.70 -1.14
CA ALA A 41 -10.33 -5.66 -1.58
C ALA A 41 -9.41 -5.14 -0.47
N GLN A 42 -8.13 -5.52 -0.55
CA GLN A 42 -7.04 -5.02 0.28
C GLN A 42 -6.06 -4.24 -0.60
N ILE A 43 -5.53 -3.14 -0.07
CA ILE A 43 -4.47 -2.36 -0.69
C ILE A 43 -3.32 -2.27 0.28
N ASP A 44 -2.18 -2.83 -0.10
CA ASP A 44 -0.92 -2.60 0.58
C ASP A 44 -0.14 -1.53 -0.20
N VAL A 45 0.25 -0.47 0.51
CA VAL A 45 1.07 0.62 -0.03
C VAL A 45 2.38 0.67 0.74
N THR A 46 3.50 0.57 0.03
CA THR A 46 4.85 0.64 0.62
C THR A 46 5.61 1.84 0.07
N GLU A 47 6.17 2.66 0.95
CA GLU A 47 7.10 3.72 0.60
C GLU A 47 8.50 3.14 0.36
N ASN A 48 9.05 3.38 -0.82
CA ASN A 48 10.36 2.85 -1.20
C ASN A 48 11.15 3.87 -2.00
N GLY A 49 12.11 4.53 -1.35
CA GLY A 49 13.03 5.46 -2.01
C GLY A 49 12.34 6.67 -2.67
N GLY A 50 11.20 7.12 -2.14
CA GLY A 50 10.40 8.21 -2.71
C GLY A 50 9.35 7.79 -3.71
N ASN A 51 9.12 6.48 -3.84
CA ASN A 51 8.03 5.90 -4.62
C ASN A 51 6.98 5.27 -3.69
N LEU A 52 5.79 5.06 -4.24
CA LEU A 52 4.74 4.27 -3.63
C LEU A 52 4.52 3.01 -4.44
N ASP A 53 4.84 1.87 -3.83
CA ASP A 53 4.58 0.54 -4.37
C ASP A 53 3.19 0.08 -3.91
N PHE A 54 2.30 -0.19 -4.87
CA PHE A 54 0.93 -0.62 -4.62
C PHE A 54 0.78 -2.12 -4.89
N ILE A 55 0.08 -2.82 -3.99
CA ILE A 55 -0.45 -4.16 -4.21
C ILE A 55 -1.94 -4.14 -3.86
N VAL A 56 -2.79 -4.29 -4.86
CA VAL A 56 -4.25 -4.30 -4.74
C VAL A 56 -4.75 -5.72 -4.94
N GLN A 57 -5.37 -6.31 -3.94
CA GLN A 57 -5.87 -7.69 -3.97
C GLN A 57 -7.38 -7.73 -3.81
N ALA A 58 -8.08 -8.39 -4.73
CA ALA A 58 -9.49 -8.73 -4.59
C ALA A 58 -9.65 -9.84 -3.54
N LEU A 59 -10.58 -9.67 -2.60
CA LEU A 59 -10.81 -10.60 -1.48
C LEU A 59 -12.17 -11.28 -1.57
N ASN A 60 -13.25 -10.49 -1.57
CA ASN A 60 -14.62 -10.98 -1.51
C ASN A 60 -15.50 -10.17 -2.49
N PRO A 61 -16.54 -10.76 -3.10
CA PRO A 61 -16.85 -12.18 -3.14
C PRO A 61 -15.76 -13.01 -3.82
N ALA A 62 -15.67 -14.31 -3.53
CA ALA A 62 -14.77 -15.19 -4.26
C ALA A 62 -15.07 -15.13 -5.77
N ASN A 63 -14.04 -15.22 -6.62
CA ASN A 63 -14.10 -15.11 -8.09
C ASN A 63 -14.39 -13.71 -8.64
N TRP A 64 -14.21 -12.67 -7.83
CA TRP A 64 -14.22 -11.28 -8.29
C TRP A 64 -12.80 -10.80 -8.51
N SER A 65 -12.62 -10.04 -9.57
CA SER A 65 -11.34 -9.49 -9.99
C SER A 65 -11.47 -8.00 -10.24
N ILE A 66 -10.34 -7.30 -10.14
CA ILE A 66 -10.26 -5.86 -10.34
C ILE A 66 -9.91 -5.60 -11.81
N ASP A 67 -10.66 -4.72 -12.46
CA ASP A 67 -10.36 -4.21 -13.80
C ASP A 67 -10.12 -2.70 -13.81
N LYS A 68 -10.44 -2.00 -12.72
CA LYS A 68 -10.12 -0.60 -12.50
C LYS A 68 -9.73 -0.35 -11.05
N PHE A 69 -8.72 0.47 -10.84
CA PHE A 69 -8.29 0.93 -9.52
C PHE A 69 -8.15 2.44 -9.53
N PHE A 70 -8.70 3.11 -8.53
CA PHE A 70 -8.75 4.56 -8.41
C PHE A 70 -8.11 4.99 -7.09
N PHE A 71 -7.36 6.07 -7.14
CA PHE A 71 -6.70 6.65 -5.99
C PHE A 71 -6.57 8.16 -6.15
N ASN A 72 -6.20 8.85 -5.08
CA ASN A 72 -5.85 10.27 -5.15
C ASN A 72 -4.48 10.49 -4.55
N LEU A 73 -3.65 11.24 -5.25
CA LEU A 73 -2.41 11.79 -4.73
C LEU A 73 -2.43 13.31 -4.78
N ASP A 74 -2.09 13.97 -3.67
CA ASP A 74 -1.90 15.42 -3.61
C ASP A 74 -0.50 15.82 -4.11
N VAL A 75 -0.20 15.45 -5.35
CA VAL A 75 1.01 15.81 -6.06
C VAL A 75 0.73 15.97 -7.55
N ASN A 76 1.54 16.79 -8.20
CA ASN A 76 1.53 16.93 -9.66
C ASN A 76 2.65 16.09 -10.27
N ASN A 77 2.48 15.70 -11.54
CA ASN A 77 3.50 15.03 -12.35
C ASN A 77 3.96 13.70 -11.76
N ILE A 78 3.03 12.76 -11.62
CA ILE A 78 3.36 11.37 -11.31
C ILE A 78 3.61 10.56 -12.57
N THR A 79 4.43 9.53 -12.44
CA THR A 79 4.64 8.50 -13.44
C THR A 79 4.33 7.14 -12.83
N VAL A 80 3.80 6.23 -13.63
CA VAL A 80 3.44 4.89 -13.18
C VAL A 80 4.23 3.86 -13.96
N SER A 81 4.79 2.89 -13.25
CA SER A 81 5.58 1.79 -13.81
C SER A 81 5.14 0.45 -13.22
N GLY A 82 5.57 -0.66 -13.83
CA GLY A 82 5.24 -2.01 -13.36
C GLY A 82 3.79 -2.46 -13.64
N LEU A 83 2.96 -1.63 -14.29
CA LEU A 83 1.62 -2.04 -14.69
C LEU A 83 1.67 -3.24 -15.66
N PRO A 84 0.71 -4.18 -15.55
CA PRO A 84 0.56 -5.26 -16.52
C PRO A 84 0.36 -4.72 -17.94
N ALA A 85 0.83 -5.45 -18.96
CA ALA A 85 0.79 -4.97 -20.36
C ALA A 85 -0.62 -4.63 -20.90
N SER A 86 -1.68 -5.17 -20.29
CA SER A 86 -3.07 -4.87 -20.64
C SER A 86 -3.68 -3.70 -19.88
N TRP A 87 -2.90 -3.03 -19.01
CA TRP A 87 -3.34 -1.91 -18.19
C TRP A 87 -2.72 -0.60 -18.66
N SER A 88 -3.40 0.50 -18.40
CA SER A 88 -2.89 1.84 -18.57
C SER A 88 -3.13 2.66 -17.31
N PHE A 89 -2.39 3.76 -17.23
CA PHE A 89 -2.56 4.77 -16.21
C PHE A 89 -3.24 5.99 -16.83
N ASP A 90 -4.22 6.55 -16.13
CA ASP A 90 -4.91 7.78 -16.48
C ASP A 90 -4.89 8.73 -15.27
N ASN A 91 -4.49 9.97 -15.50
CA ASN A 91 -4.45 11.04 -14.50
C ASN A 91 -5.54 12.10 -14.75
N SER A 92 -6.59 11.72 -15.48
CA SER A 92 -7.79 12.52 -15.64
C SER A 92 -8.78 12.22 -14.53
N SER A 93 -9.45 13.27 -14.03
CA SER A 93 -10.41 13.10 -12.95
C SER A 93 -11.61 12.24 -13.41
N GLN A 94 -11.83 11.11 -12.74
CA GLN A 94 -12.92 10.18 -13.07
C GLN A 94 -13.97 10.13 -11.95
N ASN A 95 -15.25 10.17 -12.31
CA ASN A 95 -16.36 9.97 -11.38
C ASN A 95 -16.59 8.46 -11.16
N VAL A 96 -16.54 8.02 -9.91
CA VAL A 96 -16.66 6.63 -9.49
C VAL A 96 -17.96 6.45 -8.70
N SER A 97 -19.09 6.56 -9.39
CA SER A 97 -20.43 6.35 -8.81
C SER A 97 -20.67 7.29 -7.59
N GLN A 98 -21.30 6.78 -6.54
CA GLN A 98 -21.53 7.52 -5.29
C GLN A 98 -20.25 7.80 -4.47
N PHE A 99 -19.11 7.24 -4.86
CA PHE A 99 -17.84 7.44 -4.13
C PHE A 99 -17.11 8.71 -4.55
N GLY A 100 -17.69 9.52 -5.45
CA GLY A 100 -17.15 10.82 -5.82
C GLY A 100 -16.13 10.74 -6.95
N VAL A 101 -15.25 11.74 -7.01
CA VAL A 101 -14.26 11.90 -8.08
C VAL A 101 -12.88 11.51 -7.58
N PHE A 102 -12.13 10.81 -8.43
CA PHE A 102 -10.75 10.42 -8.18
C PHE A 102 -9.83 11.04 -9.24
N SER A 103 -8.63 11.49 -8.86
CA SER A 103 -7.68 12.14 -9.77
C SER A 103 -6.91 11.16 -10.64
N ASP A 104 -6.71 9.94 -10.15
CA ASP A 104 -5.80 8.97 -10.74
C ASP A 104 -6.47 7.60 -10.85
N SER A 105 -6.25 6.90 -11.96
CA SER A 105 -6.71 5.53 -12.16
C SER A 105 -5.68 4.66 -12.88
N ALA A 106 -5.69 3.38 -12.52
CA ALA A 106 -5.09 2.32 -13.30
C ALA A 106 -6.23 1.45 -13.83
N ASP A 107 -6.32 1.31 -15.16
CA ASP A 107 -7.45 0.68 -15.82
C ASP A 107 -7.00 -0.39 -16.82
N ALA A 108 -7.73 -1.49 -16.87
CA ALA A 108 -7.57 -2.48 -17.91
C ALA A 108 -8.06 -1.93 -19.26
N ASN A 109 -7.16 -1.80 -20.23
CA ASN A 109 -7.40 -1.23 -21.56
C ASN A 109 -8.47 -1.95 -22.38
N LYS A 110 -8.86 -3.17 -21.99
CA LYS A 110 -9.84 -4.01 -22.69
C LYS A 110 -10.77 -4.61 -21.65
N GLY A 111 -12.07 -4.39 -21.79
CA GLY A 111 -13.10 -4.67 -20.78
C GLY A 111 -13.22 -6.11 -20.24
N ASN A 112 -12.43 -7.06 -20.73
CA ASN A 112 -12.36 -8.44 -20.25
C ASN A 112 -11.06 -8.78 -19.51
N GLN A 113 -10.14 -7.83 -19.37
CA GLN A 113 -8.89 -8.02 -18.62
C GLN A 113 -9.15 -7.58 -17.18
N SER A 114 -8.98 -8.50 -16.25
CA SER A 114 -9.15 -8.24 -14.82
C SER A 114 -8.21 -9.16 -14.05
N LEU A 115 -7.76 -8.70 -12.89
CA LEU A 115 -6.76 -9.40 -12.08
C LEU A 115 -7.26 -9.57 -10.65
N PHE A 116 -6.91 -10.70 -10.03
CA PHE A 116 -7.10 -10.87 -8.59
C PHE A 116 -6.11 -10.04 -7.79
N THR A 117 -4.91 -9.83 -8.33
CA THR A 117 -3.88 -8.97 -7.74
C THR A 117 -3.32 -8.05 -8.81
N LEU A 118 -3.39 -6.75 -8.56
CA LEU A 118 -2.76 -5.71 -9.35
C LEU A 118 -1.59 -5.17 -8.54
N ALA A 119 -0.41 -5.08 -9.16
CA ALA A 119 0.77 -4.48 -8.54
C ALA A 119 1.40 -3.47 -9.50
N PHE A 120 1.81 -2.32 -8.99
CA PHE A 120 2.47 -1.27 -9.75
C PHE A 120 3.17 -0.29 -8.82
N THR A 121 4.05 0.53 -9.36
CA THR A 121 4.77 1.57 -8.64
C THR A 121 4.39 2.94 -9.18
N VAL A 122 4.08 3.86 -8.28
CA VAL A 122 3.95 5.28 -8.60
C VAL A 122 5.23 5.98 -8.18
N ASP A 123 5.84 6.68 -9.11
CA ASP A 123 7.02 7.52 -8.90
C ASP A 123 6.60 8.98 -9.12
N GLY A 124 6.98 9.85 -8.18
CA GLY A 124 6.75 11.28 -8.26
C GLY A 124 8.07 12.02 -8.16
N VAL A 125 8.21 13.08 -8.97
CA VAL A 125 9.40 13.95 -9.03
C VAL A 125 9.78 14.56 -7.66
N ASN A 126 8.86 14.54 -6.69
CA ASN A 126 8.99 15.21 -5.40
C ASN A 126 9.07 14.27 -4.18
N ASN A 127 9.53 13.02 -4.33
CA ASN A 127 9.70 12.07 -3.21
C ASN A 127 8.36 11.76 -2.51
N LEU A 128 7.59 10.83 -3.09
CA LEU A 128 6.28 10.41 -2.59
C LEU A 128 6.38 9.72 -1.24
N SER A 129 5.31 9.90 -0.47
CA SER A 129 5.05 9.25 0.82
C SER A 129 3.56 8.95 0.96
N LEU A 130 3.20 8.13 1.94
CA LEU A 130 1.82 7.82 2.33
C LEU A 130 1.05 9.09 2.72
N ALA A 131 1.73 10.15 3.13
CA ALA A 131 1.09 11.44 3.42
C ALA A 131 0.54 12.13 2.15
N ASN A 132 1.00 11.73 0.97
CA ASN A 132 0.47 12.24 -0.30
C ASN A 132 -0.86 11.57 -0.68
N LEU A 133 -1.24 10.46 -0.04
CA LEU A 133 -2.56 9.85 -0.24
C LEU A 133 -3.62 10.72 0.43
N VAL A 134 -4.55 11.23 -0.37
CA VAL A 134 -5.59 12.13 0.13
C VAL A 134 -6.99 11.59 -0.11
N ALA A 135 -7.90 11.93 0.78
CA ALA A 135 -9.31 11.62 0.59
C ALA A 135 -9.92 12.63 -0.39
N ASN A 136 -10.81 12.15 -1.27
CA ASN A 136 -11.63 13.04 -2.08
C ASN A 136 -12.69 13.77 -1.23
N SER A 137 -13.51 14.61 -1.87
CA SER A 137 -14.59 15.37 -1.19
C SER A 137 -15.62 14.49 -0.48
N SER A 138 -15.70 13.20 -0.84
CA SER A 138 -16.61 12.22 -0.25
C SER A 138 -15.94 11.39 0.86
N GLY A 139 -14.68 11.65 1.19
CA GLY A 139 -13.93 10.97 2.26
C GLY A 139 -13.22 9.67 1.84
N TRP A 140 -13.17 9.36 0.55
CA TRP A 140 -12.56 8.12 0.03
C TRP A 140 -11.16 8.37 -0.50
N ILE A 141 -10.19 7.54 -0.09
CA ILE A 141 -8.82 7.57 -0.66
C ILE A 141 -8.74 6.65 -1.87
N PHE A 142 -9.35 5.47 -1.77
CA PHE A 142 -9.29 4.42 -2.78
C PHE A 142 -10.67 3.99 -3.22
N ALA A 143 -10.78 3.65 -4.49
CA ALA A 143 -11.89 2.89 -5.02
C ALA A 143 -11.40 1.87 -6.06
N ALA A 144 -12.23 0.89 -6.37
CA ALA A 144 -11.97 -0.06 -7.45
C ALA A 144 -13.27 -0.44 -8.12
N HIS A 145 -13.18 -0.87 -9.37
CA HIS A 145 -14.25 -1.61 -10.03
C HIS A 145 -13.89 -3.10 -9.96
N GLN A 146 -14.84 -3.90 -9.48
CA GLN A 146 -14.73 -5.35 -9.49
C GLN A 146 -15.72 -5.94 -10.49
N LYS A 147 -15.28 -6.99 -11.17
CA LYS A 147 -16.07 -7.78 -12.10
C LYS A 147 -16.09 -9.24 -11.67
N CYS A 148 -17.23 -9.87 -11.90
CA CYS A 148 -17.38 -11.30 -11.83
C CYS A 148 -16.62 -11.97 -12.99
N GLN A 149 -15.71 -12.90 -12.72
CA GLN A 149 -14.97 -13.63 -13.77
C GLN A 149 -15.77 -14.78 -14.42
N SER A 150 -16.90 -15.15 -13.83
CA SER A 150 -17.71 -16.28 -14.26
C SER A 150 -19.04 -15.85 -14.87
N LYS A 151 -19.85 -16.83 -15.32
CA LYS A 151 -21.18 -16.53 -15.84
C LYS A 151 -22.06 -15.97 -14.72
N VAL A 152 -23.07 -15.18 -15.09
CA VAL A 152 -24.12 -14.72 -14.16
C VAL A 152 -24.63 -15.93 -13.35
N GLY A 153 -24.46 -15.90 -12.03
CA GLY A 153 -24.84 -16.98 -11.11
C GLY A 153 -23.66 -17.75 -10.45
N ASP A 154 -22.46 -17.66 -11.00
CA ASP A 154 -21.26 -18.33 -10.43
C ASP A 154 -20.51 -17.45 -9.41
N CYS A 155 -20.82 -16.15 -9.40
CA CYS A 155 -20.32 -15.21 -8.40
C CYS A 155 -21.20 -15.31 -7.15
N GLN A 156 -20.59 -15.87 -6.09
CA GLN A 156 -21.32 -16.34 -4.91
C GLN A 156 -22.30 -15.31 -4.36
N GLY A 157 -23.57 -15.70 -4.30
CA GLY A 157 -24.55 -15.15 -3.36
C GLY A 157 -25.36 -13.95 -3.82
N ILE A 158 -25.13 -13.41 -5.03
CA ILE A 158 -25.82 -12.19 -5.46
C ILE A 158 -26.29 -12.33 -6.90
N ALA A 159 -27.55 -12.75 -7.06
CA ALA A 159 -28.19 -12.82 -8.36
C ALA A 159 -28.15 -11.44 -9.05
N ASP A 160 -27.88 -11.45 -10.35
CA ASP A 160 -27.97 -10.29 -11.26
C ASP A 160 -26.88 -9.22 -11.17
N ILE A 161 -25.83 -9.39 -10.36
CA ILE A 161 -24.72 -8.43 -10.30
C ILE A 161 -23.48 -9.02 -10.97
N THR A 162 -23.06 -8.38 -12.06
CA THR A 162 -21.86 -8.76 -12.84
C THR A 162 -20.66 -7.88 -12.55
N SER A 163 -20.91 -6.68 -12.02
CA SER A 163 -19.88 -5.75 -11.61
C SER A 163 -20.39 -4.76 -10.57
N HIS A 164 -19.47 -4.15 -9.83
CA HIS A 164 -19.77 -3.08 -8.88
C HIS A 164 -18.52 -2.25 -8.61
N TYR A 165 -18.74 -1.05 -8.09
CA TYR A 165 -17.69 -0.22 -7.53
C TYR A 165 -17.60 -0.46 -6.03
N ILE A 166 -16.38 -0.42 -5.52
CA ILE A 166 -16.07 -0.54 -4.11
C ILE A 166 -15.16 0.61 -3.67
N ALA A 167 -15.26 1.03 -2.42
CA ALA A 167 -14.43 2.09 -1.86
C ALA A 167 -14.05 1.82 -0.40
N GLY A 168 -12.95 2.45 0.02
CA GLY A 168 -12.37 2.28 1.35
C GLY A 168 -11.93 3.61 1.94
N PRO A 169 -12.24 3.87 3.22
CA PRO A 169 -11.84 5.10 3.84
C PRO A 169 -10.33 5.10 4.04
N GLY A 170 -9.76 6.30 4.11
CA GLY A 170 -8.34 6.51 4.34
C GLY A 170 -7.82 6.17 5.74
N GLN A 171 -8.53 5.36 6.51
CA GLN A 171 -8.00 4.92 7.80
C GLN A 171 -6.85 3.95 7.55
N VAL A 172 -5.66 4.53 7.45
CA VAL A 172 -4.39 3.84 7.62
C VAL A 172 -4.45 3.10 8.95
N SER A 173 -4.54 1.77 8.90
CA SER A 173 -4.04 0.97 10.01
C SER A 173 -2.52 1.06 9.94
N ASN A 174 -1.94 2.13 10.49
CA ASN A 174 -0.51 2.20 10.76
C ASN A 174 -0.21 1.13 11.79
N VAL A 175 -0.03 -0.12 11.34
CA VAL A 175 0.56 -1.16 12.16
C VAL A 175 2.03 -0.78 12.25
N PRO A 176 2.52 -0.28 13.40
CA PRO A 176 3.93 0.03 13.50
C PRO A 176 4.67 -1.28 13.25
N VAL A 177 5.47 -1.34 12.19
CA VAL A 177 6.35 -2.50 11.96
C VAL A 177 7.14 -2.63 13.24
N PRO A 178 6.97 -3.73 14.03
CA PRO A 178 7.32 -3.65 15.42
C PRO A 178 8.81 -3.35 15.56
N ALA A 179 9.13 -2.39 16.42
CA ALA A 179 10.48 -2.21 16.96
C ALA A 179 11.09 -3.54 17.47
N ALA A 180 10.27 -4.60 17.61
CA ALA A 180 10.68 -5.98 17.80
C ALA A 180 11.76 -6.47 16.83
N VAL A 181 11.81 -6.05 15.55
CA VAL A 181 12.91 -6.48 14.65
C VAL A 181 14.25 -5.89 15.13
N TRP A 182 14.24 -4.63 15.55
CA TRP A 182 15.41 -3.98 16.15
C TRP A 182 15.77 -4.55 17.52
N LEU A 183 14.77 -4.81 18.36
CA LEU A 183 14.97 -5.44 19.66
C LEU A 183 15.54 -6.86 19.52
N PHE A 184 15.05 -7.66 18.56
CA PHE A 184 15.60 -8.98 18.26
C PHE A 184 17.03 -8.88 17.76
N GLY A 185 17.32 -7.94 16.85
CA GLY A 185 18.68 -7.69 16.37
C GLY A 185 19.64 -7.29 17.50
N SER A 186 19.24 -6.35 18.36
CA SER A 186 20.07 -5.90 19.49
C SER A 186 20.24 -6.98 20.56
N ALA A 187 19.20 -7.77 20.83
CA ALA A 187 19.25 -8.86 21.78
C ALA A 187 20.22 -9.96 21.30
N LEU A 188 20.18 -10.30 20.01
CA LEU A 188 21.07 -11.31 19.43
C LEU A 188 22.54 -10.87 19.44
N ALA A 189 22.81 -9.60 19.08
CA ALA A 189 24.15 -9.02 19.16
C ALA A 189 24.67 -8.96 20.61
N GLY A 190 23.81 -8.58 21.56
CA GLY A 190 24.12 -8.60 22.99
C GLY A 190 24.48 -10.00 23.49
N LEU A 191 23.72 -11.02 23.07
CA LEU A 191 23.98 -12.42 23.44
C LEU A 191 25.30 -12.94 22.86
N GLY A 192 25.62 -12.58 21.61
CA GLY A 192 26.90 -12.89 20.97
C GLY A 192 28.11 -12.28 21.70
N GLY A 193 27.95 -11.08 22.28
CA GLY A 193 28.98 -10.45 23.09
C GLY A 193 29.24 -11.15 24.43
N VAL A 194 28.19 -11.66 25.08
CA VAL A 194 28.31 -12.33 26.40
C VAL A 194 29.00 -13.69 26.30
N THR A 195 28.81 -14.44 25.21
CA THR A 195 29.41 -15.78 25.05
C THR A 195 30.93 -15.76 24.87
N ARG A 196 31.52 -14.68 24.35
CA ARG A 196 32.98 -14.53 24.23
C ARG A 196 33.70 -14.34 25.57
N ARG A 197 32.99 -13.92 26.62
CA ARG A 197 33.59 -13.66 27.95
C ARG A 197 33.95 -14.93 28.73
N LYS A 198 33.56 -16.13 28.28
CA LYS A 198 33.82 -17.40 28.98
C LYS A 198 35.06 -18.17 28.49
N ARG A 199 35.87 -17.62 27.59
CA ARG A 199 37.10 -18.24 27.07
C ARG A 199 38.40 -17.48 27.41
N ALA A 200 38.34 -16.53 28.34
CA ALA A 200 39.51 -15.86 28.91
C ALA A 200 39.65 -16.22 30.39
#